data_AF-A0A9P5N7P7-F1
#
_entry.id   AF-A0A9P5N7P7-F1
#
_cell.length_a   1.000
_cell.length_b   1.000
_cell.length_c   1.000
_cell.angle_alpha   90.00
_cell.angle_beta   90.00
_cell.angle_gamma   90.00
#
_symmetry.space_group_name_H-M   'P 1'
#
loop_
_entity.id
_entity.type
_entity.pdbx_description
1 polymer ?
#
loop_
_entity_poly.entity_id
_entity_poly.type
_entity_poly.pdbx_seq_one_letter_code
_entity_poly.pdbx_strand_id
1 'polypeptide(L)'
;PSLGALLIGLFVSCCLFGVSTVQTYKYYTRFPDDRARLKIMVTVIWFCELGHYICISDTVYNLAVTHFGDPSVLLKISLSTIIAVFCGVYRCAVILHRTPSHPQ
;
A
#
# COMPACT_ATOMS: atom_id res chain seq x y z
N PRO A 1 -16.31 17.16 1.81
CA PRO A 1 -14.83 17.02 1.80
C PRO A 1 -14.30 17.57 0.48
N SER A 2 -13.23 18.36 0.49
CA SER A 2 -12.74 19.05 -0.71
C SER A 2 -12.00 18.08 -1.64
N LEU A 3 -12.17 18.23 -2.96
CA LEU A 3 -11.49 17.44 -4.01
C LEU A 3 -9.97 17.40 -3.79
N GLY A 4 -9.39 18.52 -3.34
CA GLY A 4 -7.95 18.62 -3.05
C GLY A 4 -7.47 17.67 -1.94
N ALA A 5 -8.27 17.46 -0.89
CA ALA A 5 -7.90 16.52 0.18
C ALA A 5 -7.88 15.06 -0.33
N LEU A 6 -8.80 14.71 -1.24
CA LEU A 6 -8.84 13.39 -1.85
C LEU A 6 -7.65 13.16 -2.78
N LEU A 7 -7.26 14.17 -3.56
CA LEU A 7 -6.09 14.13 -4.44
C LEU A 7 -4.78 13.96 -3.64
N ILE A 8 -4.63 14.68 -2.52
CA ILE A 8 -3.50 14.51 -1.61
C ILE A 8 -3.49 13.08 -1.05
N GLY A 9 -4.66 12.56 -0.63
CA GLY A 9 -4.80 11.17 -0.18
C GLY A 9 -4.36 10.15 -1.24
N LEU A 10 -4.76 10.34 -2.50
CA LEU A 10 -4.36 9.50 -3.62
C LEU A 10 -2.83 9.52 -3.83
N PHE A 11 -2.19 10.69 -3.77
CA PHE A 11 -0.74 10.78 -3.89
C PHE A 11 -0.01 10.09 -2.73
N VAL A 12 -0.50 10.26 -1.49
CA VAL A 12 0.06 9.56 -0.34
C VAL A 12 -0.08 8.04 -0.50
N SER A 13 -1.25 7.54 -0.93
CA SER A 13 -1.45 6.12 -1.24
C SER A 13 -0.50 5.62 -2.34
N CYS A 14 -0.27 6.42 -3.39
CA CYS A 14 0.69 6.09 -4.45
C CYS A 14 2.12 5.96 -3.91
N CYS A 15 2.56 6.90 -3.07
CA CYS A 15 3.88 6.86 -2.44
C CYS A 15 4.04 5.63 -1.53
N LEU A 16 3.03 5.33 -0.71
CA LEU A 16 3.02 4.15 0.17
C LEU A 16 3.08 2.85 -0.65
N PHE A 17 2.33 2.77 -1.75
CA PHE A 17 2.39 1.62 -2.65
C PHE A 17 3.77 1.45 -3.30
N GLY A 18 4.42 2.54 -3.71
CA GLY A 18 5.80 2.53 -4.21
C GLY A 18 6.79 1.98 -3.17
N VAL A 19 6.69 2.45 -1.93
CA VAL A 19 7.51 1.96 -0.80
C VAL A 19 7.23 0.48 -0.51
N SER A 20 5.96 0.04 -0.56
CA SER A 20 5.56 -1.38 -0.40
C SER A 20 6.14 -2.26 -1.50
N THR A 21 6.21 -1.75 -2.74
CA THR A 21 6.78 -2.45 -3.89
C THR A 21 8.28 -2.63 -3.76
N VAL A 22 9.02 -1.57 -3.39
CA VAL A 22 10.47 -1.66 -3.17
C VAL A 22 10.80 -2.63 -2.02
N GLN A 23 10.01 -2.61 -0.94
CA GLN A 23 10.20 -3.55 0.17
C GLN A 23 9.97 -5.00 -0.26
N THR A 24 8.91 -5.25 -1.03
CA THR A 24 8.62 -6.58 -1.60
C THR A 24 9.78 -7.03 -2.50
N TYR A 25 10.23 -6.17 -3.42
CA TYR A 25 11.35 -6.48 -4.29
C TYR A 25 12.62 -6.85 -3.49
N LYS A 26 13.01 -6.01 -2.52
CA LYS A 26 14.17 -6.28 -1.65
C LYS A 26 14.03 -7.58 -0.87
N TYR A 27 12.84 -7.91 -0.39
CA TYR A 27 12.57 -9.17 0.32
C TYR A 27 12.83 -10.38 -0.59
N TYR A 28 12.28 -10.36 -1.81
CA TYR A 28 12.48 -11.44 -2.79
C TYR A 28 13.94 -11.61 -3.20
N THR A 29 14.70 -10.51 -3.31
CA THR A 29 16.13 -10.57 -3.66
C THR A 29 17.01 -11.02 -2.48
N ARG A 30 16.72 -10.58 -1.25
CA ARG A 30 17.58 -10.83 -0.08
C ARG A 30 17.33 -12.18 0.58
N PHE A 31 16.11 -12.73 0.48
CA PHE A 31 15.72 -13.98 1.12
C PHE A 31 15.17 -15.00 0.10
N PRO A 32 16.00 -15.45 -0.86
CA PRO A 32 15.57 -16.42 -1.87
C PRO A 32 15.20 -17.79 -1.28
N ASP A 33 15.80 -18.19 -0.16
CA ASP A 33 15.52 -19.47 0.52
C ASP A 33 14.39 -19.42 1.57
N ASP A 34 13.76 -18.26 1.79
CA ASP A 34 12.70 -18.16 2.81
C ASP A 34 11.46 -18.96 2.39
N ARG A 35 10.73 -19.47 3.40
CA ARG A 35 9.58 -20.36 3.21
C ARG A 35 8.55 -19.74 2.26
N ALA A 36 8.10 -20.51 1.27
CA ALA A 36 7.12 -20.09 0.26
C ALA A 36 5.84 -19.45 0.85
N ARG A 37 5.43 -19.87 2.05
CA ARG A 37 4.30 -19.28 2.79
C ARG A 37 4.46 -17.78 3.06
N LEU A 38 5.66 -17.31 3.43
CA LEU A 38 5.94 -15.89 3.66
C LEU A 38 5.90 -15.11 2.34
N LYS A 39 6.47 -15.66 1.27
CA LYS A 39 6.44 -15.08 -0.07
C LYS A 39 5.02 -14.92 -0.62
N ILE A 40 4.19 -15.96 -0.49
CA ILE A 40 2.77 -15.92 -0.87
C ILE A 40 2.04 -14.83 -0.07
N MET A 41 2.23 -14.78 1.25
CA MET A 41 1.60 -13.77 2.10
C MET A 41 2.00 -12.34 1.67
N VAL A 42 3.28 -12.09 1.41
CA VAL A 42 3.77 -10.78 0.94
C VAL A 42 3.14 -10.41 -0.40
N THR A 43 3.09 -11.34 -1.36
CA THR A 43 2.49 -11.12 -2.68
C THR A 43 1.00 -10.82 -2.60
N VAL A 44 0.24 -11.59 -1.82
CA VAL A 44 -1.20 -11.39 -1.63
C VAL A 44 -1.47 -10.02 -1.02
N ILE A 45 -0.71 -9.61 0.00
CA ILE A 45 -0.90 -8.30 0.61
C ILE A 45 -0.55 -7.18 -0.38
N TRP A 46 0.50 -7.34 -1.18
CA TRP A 46 0.86 -6.37 -2.21
C TRP A 46 -0.26 -6.20 -3.26
N PHE A 47 -0.87 -7.30 -3.73
CA PHE A 47 -2.03 -7.23 -4.64
C PHE A 47 -3.25 -6.56 -3.99
N CYS A 48 -3.52 -6.83 -2.71
CA CYS A 48 -4.60 -6.16 -1.98
C CYS A 48 -4.36 -4.65 -1.88
N GLU A 49 -3.12 -4.21 -1.64
CA GLU A 49 -2.79 -2.77 -1.64
C GLU A 49 -2.93 -2.14 -3.03
N LEU A 50 -2.51 -2.85 -4.08
CA LEU A 50 -2.72 -2.39 -5.47
C LEU A 50 -4.21 -2.22 -5.79
N GLY A 51 -5.04 -3.21 -5.45
CA GLY A 51 -6.48 -3.13 -5.65
C GLY A 51 -7.12 -1.96 -4.90
N HIS A 52 -6.70 -1.74 -3.64
CA HIS A 52 -7.14 -0.60 -2.86
C HIS A 52 -6.77 0.74 -3.51
N TYR A 53 -5.53 0.88 -4.00
CA TYR A 53 -5.07 2.06 -4.71
C TYR A 53 -5.88 2.33 -5.99
N ILE A 54 -6.15 1.29 -6.78
CA ILE A 54 -6.96 1.39 -8.01
C ILE A 54 -8.38 1.88 -7.67
N CYS A 55 -9.04 1.32 -6.66
CA CYS A 55 -10.37 1.76 -6.25
C CYS A 55 -10.39 3.24 -5.81
N ILE A 56 -9.37 3.71 -5.08
CA ILE A 56 -9.26 5.11 -4.69
C ILE A 56 -9.05 5.98 -5.93
N SER A 57 -8.17 5.57 -6.84
CA SER A 57 -7.91 6.29 -8.09
C SER A 57 -9.17 6.42 -8.96
N ASP A 58 -9.94 5.34 -9.09
CA ASP A 58 -11.21 5.35 -9.82
C ASP A 58 -12.26 6.26 -9.16
N THR A 59 -12.35 6.23 -7.82
CA THR A 59 -13.22 7.14 -7.07
C THR A 59 -12.82 8.60 -7.29
N VAL A 60 -11.52 8.91 -7.22
CA VAL A 60 -10.99 10.26 -7.45
C VAL A 60 -11.27 10.69 -8.88
N TYR A 61 -11.06 9.82 -9.87
CA TYR A 61 -11.29 10.10 -11.28
C TYR A 61 -12.78 10.39 -11.56
N ASN A 62 -13.68 9.56 -11.04
CA ASN A 62 -15.12 9.78 -11.18
C ASN A 62 -15.57 11.08 -10.51
N LEU A 63 -15.01 11.42 -9.34
CA LEU A 63 -15.33 12.67 -8.65
C LEU A 63 -14.72 13.91 -9.33
N ALA A 64 -13.52 13.78 -9.88
CA ALA A 64 -12.77 14.88 -10.47
C ALA A 64 -13.08 15.13 -11.95
N VAL A 65 -13.59 14.15 -12.68
CA VAL A 65 -13.81 14.25 -14.13
C VAL A 65 -15.28 14.04 -14.48
N THR A 66 -15.89 12.95 -14.02
CA THR A 66 -17.25 12.54 -14.42
C THR A 66 -18.34 13.32 -13.67
N HIS A 67 -18.19 13.51 -12.36
CA HIS A 67 -19.17 14.12 -11.45
C HIS A 67 -18.54 15.28 -10.67
N PHE A 68 -18.06 16.28 -11.39
CA PHE A 68 -17.54 17.52 -10.82
C PHE A 68 -18.58 18.14 -9.86
N GLY A 69 -18.40 17.93 -8.55
CA GLY A 69 -19.23 18.55 -7.51
C GLY A 69 -20.18 17.66 -6.71
N ASP A 70 -20.18 16.32 -6.86
CA ASP A 70 -21.06 15.43 -6.05
C ASP A 70 -20.27 14.65 -4.97
N PRO A 71 -20.31 15.05 -3.68
CA PRO A 71 -19.40 14.58 -2.63
C PRO A 71 -19.77 13.23 -2.00
N SER A 72 -20.65 12.44 -2.63
CA SER A 72 -21.42 11.36 -2.02
C SER A 72 -20.65 10.07 -1.67
N VAL A 73 -19.34 9.99 -1.95
CA VAL A 73 -18.51 8.78 -1.68
C VAL A 73 -17.31 9.05 -0.75
N LEU A 74 -17.23 10.24 -0.18
CA LEU A 74 -16.04 10.63 0.59
C LEU A 74 -16.08 10.12 2.04
N LEU A 75 -15.05 9.34 2.37
CA LEU A 75 -14.64 8.92 3.72
C LEU A 75 -15.44 7.77 4.35
N LYS A 76 -15.17 6.56 3.84
CA LYS A 76 -14.92 5.46 4.75
C LYS A 76 -13.43 5.16 4.71
N ILE A 77 -12.67 5.65 5.71
CA ILE A 77 -11.39 5.02 6.05
C ILE A 77 -11.76 3.57 6.36
N SER A 78 -11.62 2.72 5.36
CA SER A 78 -11.92 1.32 5.52
C SER A 78 -10.86 0.79 6.48
N LEU A 79 -11.30 0.03 7.48
CA LEU A 79 -10.43 -0.64 8.44
C LEU A 79 -9.26 -1.35 7.73
N SER A 80 -9.49 -1.79 6.49
CA SER A 80 -8.51 -2.33 5.54
C SER A 80 -7.26 -1.45 5.35
N THR A 81 -7.40 -0.12 5.23
CA THR A 81 -6.26 0.81 5.04
C THR A 81 -5.41 0.89 6.30
N ILE A 82 -6.06 0.93 7.47
CA ILE A 82 -5.37 0.92 8.78
C ILE A 82 -4.61 -0.40 8.94
N ILE A 83 -5.28 -1.53 8.68
CA ILE A 83 -4.67 -2.87 8.73
C ILE A 83 -3.50 -2.97 7.76
N ALA A 84 -3.61 -2.45 6.53
CA ALA A 84 -2.55 -2.47 5.53
C ALA A 84 -1.30 -1.72 6.00
N VAL A 85 -1.47 -0.52 6.57
CA VAL A 85 -0.38 0.29 7.12
C VAL A 85 0.31 -0.42 8.29
N PHE A 86 -0.46 -0.91 9.27
CA PHE A 86 0.10 -1.65 10.41
C PHE A 86 0.81 -2.94 9.96
N CYS A 87 0.25 -3.65 8.98
CA CYS A 87 0.86 -4.84 8.42
C CYS A 87 2.15 -4.50 7.64
N GLY A 88 2.20 -3.36 6.95
CA GLY A 88 3.40 -2.83 6.29
C GLY A 88 4.51 -2.51 7.27
N VAL A 89 4.20 -1.82 8.38
CA VAL A 89 5.15 -1.54 9.46
C VAL A 89 5.71 -2.84 10.04
N TYR A 90 4.85 -3.82 10.28
CA TYR A 90 5.27 -5.14 10.76
C TYR A 90 6.21 -5.86 9.77
N ARG A 91 5.89 -5.86 8.45
CA ARG A 91 6.78 -6.42 7.42
C ARG A 91 8.15 -5.74 7.44
N CYS A 92 8.16 -4.41 7.56
CA CYS A 92 9.37 -3.61 7.59
C CYS A 92 10.22 -3.91 8.83
N ALA A 93 9.59 -4.01 10.01
CA ALA A 93 10.25 -4.39 11.26
C ALA A 93 10.84 -5.82 11.19
N VAL A 94 10.11 -6.78 10.60
CA VAL A 94 10.59 -8.14 10.40
C VAL A 94 11.79 -8.19 9.45
N ILE A 95 11.74 -7.46 8.33
CA ILE A 95 12.86 -7.36 7.39
C ILE A 95 14.07 -6.74 8.08
N LEU A 96 13.90 -5.63 8.81
CA LEU A 96 14.99 -4.96 9.53
C LEU A 96 15.60 -5.87 10.60
N HIS A 97 14.79 -6.56 11.39
CA HIS A 97 15.26 -7.52 12.39
C HIS A 97 16.01 -8.71 11.77
N ARG A 98 15.66 -9.10 10.53
CA ARG A 98 16.38 -10.16 9.80
C ARG A 98 17.58 -9.67 8.99
N THR A 99 17.81 -8.35 8.94
CA THR A 99 18.99 -7.80 8.26
C THR A 99 20.16 -7.88 9.25
N PRO A 100 21.18 -8.74 9.03
CA PRO A 100 22.33 -8.77 9.90
C PRO A 100 23.05 -7.42 9.81
N SER A 101 23.38 -6.84 10.97
CA SER A 101 24.00 -5.52 11.13
C SER A 101 25.44 -5.42 10.60
N HIS A 102 26.00 -6.52 10.08
CA HIS A 102 27.33 -6.56 9.50
C HIS A 102 27.30 -6.55 7.97
N PRO A 103 27.78 -5.48 7.32
CA PRO A 103 28.25 -5.58 5.95
C PRO A 103 29.50 -6.48 5.97
N GLN A 104 29.47 -7.56 5.17
CA GLN A 104 30.69 -8.18 4.66
C GLN A 104 31.20 -7.29 3.52
#